data_AF-A0A929QHR2-F1
#
_entry.id   AF-A0A929QHR2-F1
#
_cell.length_a   1.000
_cell.length_b   1.000
_cell.length_c   1.000
_cell.angle_alpha   90.00
_cell.angle_beta   90.00
_cell.angle_gamma   90.00
#
_symmetry.space_group_name_H-M   'P 1'
#
loop_
_entity.id
_entity.type
_entity.pdbx_description
1 polymer ?
#
loop_
_entity_poly.entity_id
_entity_poly.type
_entity_poly.pdbx_seq_one_letter_code
_entity_poly.pdbx_strand_id
1 'polypeptide(L)'
;MSFGIGSSDRRRHIYILGKTGMGKSTLLENMIIDDIRKGRGVAVIDPHGDLAESVIGFIPKNRTNQTIIFDPSDTHWPISFNMLEDISPEHRPLVASGLIGIFKKIFGDSWGPRLEHILRNTILALLEAPNSNLISIPLMLTSDLFRQKIVARVKDPVVKKFWITEFEKMAPNQKVEATGPILNKVGQFLSSSILRNVLGQSKNTFSIRWAMDKQRIIIINLSKGKIGEDASSLLGAMMVTKFQLDAMSRADIAETERKDFYLYVDEFQNFATDSFATILSEARKYKLNLVMANQYIDQMQESVRGAVFGNVGSIVSFQVGFHDANILKEVLSGEISEEDLMNLKKYNIYIKQLIDGMPSPVFSAGTFPPNKKDEEEFALRYQNILKVSREKYSLSRKIVEERINKTINDVMTQEKIHEKKKEEFKQREKERKEKERQKKLEEKHKEK
;
A
#
# COMPACT_ATOMS: atom_id res chain seq x y z
N MET A 1 0.77 -23.53 -32.86
CA MET A 1 1.35 -22.19 -33.08
C MET A 1 1.42 -21.49 -31.73
N SER A 2 2.52 -20.81 -31.42
CA SER A 2 2.62 -20.01 -30.19
C SER A 2 2.25 -18.55 -30.49
N PHE A 3 1.65 -17.86 -29.52
CA PHE A 3 1.29 -16.44 -29.62
C PHE A 3 1.67 -15.71 -28.33
N GLY A 4 1.58 -14.38 -28.35
CA GLY A 4 1.77 -13.53 -27.17
C GLY A 4 1.08 -12.18 -27.34
N ILE A 5 1.09 -11.37 -26.28
CA ILE A 5 0.47 -10.04 -26.27
C ILE A 5 1.56 -8.98 -26.44
N GLY A 6 1.38 -8.08 -27.40
CA GLY A 6 2.33 -7.00 -27.71
C GLY A 6 2.55 -6.04 -26.54
N SER A 7 3.75 -5.48 -26.39
CA SER A 7 4.05 -4.53 -25.30
C SER A 7 3.16 -3.28 -25.33
N SER A 8 2.79 -2.80 -26.52
CA SER A 8 1.82 -1.70 -26.72
C SER A 8 0.44 -2.05 -26.17
N ASP A 9 -0.03 -3.27 -26.42
CA ASP A 9 -1.34 -3.78 -26.02
C ASP A 9 -1.40 -4.04 -24.51
N ARG A 10 -0.31 -4.54 -23.92
CA ARG A 10 -0.18 -4.72 -22.47
C ARG A 10 -0.29 -3.43 -21.67
N ARG A 11 -0.13 -2.26 -22.30
CA ARG A 11 -0.39 -0.95 -21.65
C ARG A 11 -1.86 -0.67 -21.37
N ARG A 12 -2.75 -1.50 -21.90
CA ARG A 12 -4.18 -1.51 -21.55
C ARG A 12 -4.49 -2.62 -20.55
N HIS A 13 -3.51 -3.11 -19.81
CA HIS A 13 -3.67 -4.10 -18.74
C HIS A 13 -4.18 -5.47 -19.23
N ILE A 14 -4.07 -6.47 -18.36
CA ILE A 14 -4.55 -7.84 -18.57
C ILE A 14 -5.35 -8.26 -17.35
N TYR A 15 -6.51 -8.86 -17.59
CA TYR A 15 -7.35 -9.46 -16.57
C TYR A 15 -7.41 -10.98 -16.76
N ILE A 16 -7.17 -11.73 -15.70
CA ILE A 16 -7.15 -13.20 -15.70
C ILE A 16 -8.17 -13.70 -14.69
N LEU A 17 -9.16 -14.46 -15.14
CA LEU A 17 -10.21 -15.04 -14.29
C LEU A 17 -10.19 -16.56 -14.36
N GLY A 18 -10.50 -17.22 -13.25
CA GLY A 18 -10.66 -18.67 -13.22
C GLY A 18 -10.67 -19.27 -11.83
N LYS A 19 -11.32 -20.42 -11.67
CA LYS A 19 -11.34 -21.17 -10.40
C LYS A 19 -9.94 -21.57 -9.94
N THR A 20 -9.82 -21.88 -8.64
CA THR A 20 -8.60 -22.42 -8.04
C THR A 20 -8.17 -23.71 -8.74
N GLY A 21 -6.85 -23.86 -8.93
CA GLY A 21 -6.27 -25.05 -9.56
C GLY A 21 -6.33 -25.08 -11.09
N MET A 22 -6.92 -24.09 -11.77
CA MET A 22 -7.08 -24.14 -13.24
C MET A 22 -5.81 -23.79 -14.05
N GLY A 23 -4.80 -23.19 -13.41
CA GLY A 23 -3.53 -22.84 -14.07
C GLY A 23 -3.15 -21.35 -14.01
N LYS A 24 -3.94 -20.51 -13.32
CA LYS A 24 -3.68 -19.05 -13.20
C LYS A 24 -2.26 -18.72 -12.72
N SER A 25 -1.85 -19.28 -11.58
CA SER A 25 -0.54 -18.99 -11.00
C SER A 25 0.61 -19.47 -11.91
N THR A 26 0.43 -20.58 -12.62
CA THR A 26 1.39 -21.06 -13.63
C THR A 26 1.48 -20.11 -14.83
N LEU A 27 0.35 -19.56 -15.30
CA LEU A 27 0.35 -18.55 -16.35
C LEU A 27 1.05 -17.27 -15.89
N LEU A 28 0.74 -16.78 -14.69
CA LEU A 28 1.39 -15.61 -14.09
C LEU A 28 2.90 -15.81 -13.97
N GLU A 29 3.35 -16.93 -13.38
CA GLU A 29 4.76 -17.28 -13.23
C GLU A 29 5.49 -17.23 -14.57
N ASN A 30 4.94 -17.90 -15.59
CA ASN A 30 5.51 -17.91 -16.94
C ASN A 30 5.64 -16.52 -17.54
N MET A 31 4.60 -15.68 -17.41
CA MET A 31 4.62 -14.30 -17.89
C MET A 31 5.66 -13.45 -17.15
N ILE A 32 5.76 -13.60 -15.82
CA ILE A 32 6.71 -12.86 -14.98
C ILE A 32 8.14 -13.23 -15.35
N ILE A 33 8.43 -14.53 -15.46
CA ILE A 33 9.77 -15.03 -15.80
C ILE A 33 10.17 -14.59 -17.21
N ASP A 34 9.26 -14.63 -18.19
CA ASP A 34 9.52 -14.11 -19.54
C ASP A 34 9.90 -12.62 -19.50
N ASP A 35 9.16 -11.81 -18.75
CA ASP A 35 9.45 -10.38 -18.60
C ASP A 35 10.83 -10.14 -17.94
N ILE A 36 11.14 -10.89 -16.87
CA ILE A 36 12.42 -10.81 -16.19
C ILE A 36 13.57 -11.21 -17.12
N ARG A 37 13.42 -12.29 -17.89
CA ARG A 37 14.42 -12.76 -18.87
C ARG A 37 14.63 -11.74 -20.00
N LYS A 38 13.58 -11.03 -20.42
CA LYS A 38 13.64 -9.95 -21.42
C LYS A 38 14.16 -8.61 -20.89
N GLY A 39 14.63 -8.56 -19.64
CA GLY A 39 15.18 -7.33 -19.07
C GLY A 39 14.14 -6.31 -18.61
N ARG A 40 12.85 -6.66 -18.59
CA ARG A 40 11.76 -5.75 -18.21
C ARG A 40 11.74 -5.55 -16.68
N GLY A 41 11.19 -4.42 -16.26
CA GLY A 41 10.93 -4.12 -14.85
C GLY A 41 9.60 -4.73 -14.43
N VAL A 42 9.60 -5.42 -13.30
CA VAL A 42 8.41 -6.14 -12.80
C VAL A 42 8.22 -5.91 -11.31
N ALA A 43 6.97 -5.91 -10.88
CA ALA A 43 6.57 -6.10 -9.51
C ALA A 43 5.57 -7.25 -9.41
N VAL A 44 5.68 -8.07 -8.37
CA VAL A 44 4.74 -9.16 -8.08
C VAL A 44 4.19 -8.93 -6.68
N ILE A 45 2.86 -8.92 -6.53
CA ILE A 45 2.17 -8.92 -5.24
C ILE A 45 1.45 -10.26 -5.11
N ASP A 46 1.81 -11.01 -4.07
CA ASP A 46 1.30 -12.34 -3.83
C ASP A 46 0.81 -12.49 -2.36
N PRO A 47 -0.50 -12.68 -2.13
CA PRO A 47 -1.07 -12.91 -0.79
C PRO A 47 -0.85 -14.31 -0.24
N HIS A 48 -0.36 -15.27 -1.04
CA HIS A 48 -0.18 -16.66 -0.63
C HIS A 48 1.30 -17.00 -0.39
N GLY A 49 2.18 -16.46 -1.23
CA GLY A 49 3.64 -16.55 -1.13
C GLY A 49 4.25 -17.54 -2.12
N ASP A 50 3.48 -18.51 -2.62
CA ASP A 50 3.97 -19.54 -3.54
C ASP A 50 4.46 -18.96 -4.88
N LEU A 51 3.73 -17.98 -5.43
CA LEU A 51 4.11 -17.32 -6.69
C LEU A 51 5.37 -16.47 -6.49
N ALA A 52 5.44 -15.72 -5.40
CA ALA A 52 6.60 -14.91 -5.04
C ALA A 52 7.86 -15.78 -4.87
N GLU A 53 7.76 -16.86 -4.09
CA GLU A 53 8.86 -17.78 -3.82
C GLU A 53 9.33 -18.50 -5.09
N SER A 54 8.38 -18.96 -5.92
CA SER A 54 8.69 -19.58 -7.21
C SER A 54 9.46 -18.64 -8.13
N VAL A 55 8.95 -17.41 -8.33
CA VAL A 55 9.59 -16.42 -9.20
C VAL A 55 11.02 -16.11 -8.75
N ILE A 56 11.27 -15.97 -7.44
CA ILE A 56 12.60 -15.65 -6.92
C ILE A 56 13.65 -16.65 -7.42
N GLY A 57 13.38 -17.96 -7.31
CA GLY A 57 14.36 -18.97 -7.70
C GLY A 57 14.64 -19.05 -9.21
N PHE A 58 13.75 -18.49 -10.04
CA PHE A 58 13.95 -18.42 -11.51
C PHE A 58 14.59 -17.12 -12.01
N ILE A 59 14.86 -16.15 -11.14
CA ILE A 59 15.52 -14.90 -11.53
C ILE A 59 16.95 -15.19 -12.01
N PRO A 60 17.35 -14.74 -13.22
CA PRO A 60 18.67 -15.03 -13.77
C PRO A 60 19.79 -14.29 -13.02
N LYS A 61 20.99 -14.87 -13.01
CA LYS A 61 22.15 -14.39 -12.24
C LYS A 61 22.45 -12.90 -12.48
N ASN A 62 22.35 -12.43 -13.72
CA ASN A 62 22.61 -11.04 -14.13
C ASN A 62 21.60 -10.02 -13.55
N ARG A 63 20.43 -10.47 -13.06
CA ARG A 63 19.40 -9.60 -12.45
C ARG A 63 19.42 -9.62 -10.92
N THR A 64 20.23 -10.46 -10.27
CA THR A 64 20.32 -10.57 -8.80
C THR A 64 20.41 -9.23 -8.08
N ASN A 65 21.32 -8.36 -8.52
CA ASN A 65 21.55 -7.06 -7.88
C ASN A 65 20.42 -6.05 -8.08
N GLN A 66 19.44 -6.39 -8.92
CA GLN A 66 18.30 -5.57 -9.30
C GLN A 66 17.00 -6.03 -8.64
N THR A 67 17.06 -7.09 -7.82
CA THR A 67 15.91 -7.67 -7.15
C THR A 67 15.77 -7.13 -5.74
N ILE A 68 14.55 -6.71 -5.41
CA ILE A 68 14.11 -6.29 -4.08
C ILE A 68 13.08 -7.31 -3.62
N ILE A 69 13.30 -7.90 -2.45
CA ILE A 69 12.33 -8.76 -1.77
C ILE A 69 11.71 -7.95 -0.64
N PHE A 70 10.41 -7.72 -0.74
CA PHE A 70 9.58 -7.20 0.32
C PHE A 70 8.81 -8.38 0.95
N ASP A 71 9.30 -8.88 2.07
CA ASP A 71 8.68 -9.97 2.82
C ASP A 71 8.58 -9.58 4.30
N PRO A 72 7.40 -9.14 4.78
CA PRO A 72 7.20 -8.80 6.18
C PRO A 72 7.34 -9.98 7.14
N SER A 73 7.27 -11.23 6.65
CA SER A 73 7.48 -12.42 7.49
C SER A 73 8.95 -12.62 7.87
N ASP A 74 9.88 -11.95 7.17
CA ASP A 74 11.29 -11.89 7.54
C ASP A 74 11.54 -10.95 8.73
N THR A 75 11.15 -11.42 9.91
CA THR A 75 11.21 -10.64 11.15
C THR A 75 12.63 -10.30 11.61
N HIS A 76 13.66 -10.99 11.13
CA HIS A 76 15.05 -10.71 11.45
C HIS A 76 15.60 -9.52 10.66
N TRP A 77 15.07 -9.32 9.45
CA TRP A 77 15.50 -8.31 8.49
C TRP A 77 14.32 -7.48 7.98
N PRO A 78 13.59 -6.78 8.87
CA PRO A 78 12.41 -6.01 8.49
C PRO A 78 12.74 -4.94 7.45
N ILE A 79 12.07 -5.02 6.31
CA ILE A 79 12.12 -4.00 5.27
C ILE A 79 11.22 -2.82 5.64
N SER A 80 11.66 -1.58 5.34
CA SER A 80 10.88 -0.39 5.65
C SER A 80 9.81 -0.13 4.59
N PHE A 81 8.64 0.32 5.05
CA PHE A 81 7.64 0.90 4.18
C PHE A 81 6.88 2.05 4.85
N ASN A 82 7.19 3.28 4.45
CA ASN A 82 6.58 4.51 4.94
C ASN A 82 5.97 5.32 3.79
N MET A 83 4.64 5.42 3.76
CA MET A 83 3.93 6.24 2.78
C MET A 83 4.01 7.74 3.05
N LEU A 84 4.44 8.16 4.25
CA LEU A 84 4.51 9.58 4.64
C LEU A 84 5.87 10.22 4.32
N GLU A 85 6.83 9.44 3.82
CA GLU A 85 8.19 9.91 3.59
C GLU A 85 8.29 10.83 2.37
N ASP A 86 8.88 12.01 2.57
CA ASP A 86 9.38 12.94 1.55
C ASP A 86 8.41 13.19 0.38
N ILE A 87 7.12 13.35 0.70
CA ILE A 87 6.07 13.62 -0.28
C ILE A 87 6.03 15.11 -0.66
N SER A 88 6.11 15.38 -1.96
CA SER A 88 6.01 16.74 -2.49
C SER A 88 4.63 17.35 -2.21
N PRO A 89 4.54 18.67 -1.95
CA PRO A 89 3.29 19.32 -1.52
C PRO A 89 2.06 19.00 -2.38
N GLU A 90 2.23 18.97 -3.70
CA GLU A 90 1.21 18.69 -4.69
C GLU A 90 0.64 17.26 -4.64
N HIS A 91 1.41 16.30 -4.12
CA HIS A 91 0.99 14.89 -4.00
C HIS A 91 0.43 14.54 -2.62
N ARG A 92 0.59 15.41 -1.61
CA ARG A 92 0.10 15.15 -0.23
C ARG A 92 -1.40 14.87 -0.16
N PRO A 93 -2.29 15.59 -0.87
CA PRO A 93 -3.72 15.28 -0.84
C PRO A 93 -4.05 13.89 -1.39
N LEU A 94 -3.32 13.44 -2.43
CA LEU A 94 -3.49 12.12 -3.02
C LEU A 94 -3.02 11.03 -2.06
N VAL A 95 -1.86 11.20 -1.41
CA VAL A 95 -1.36 10.26 -0.39
C VAL A 95 -2.33 10.16 0.78
N ALA A 96 -2.84 11.30 1.28
CA ALA A 96 -3.79 11.33 2.37
C ALA A 96 -5.10 10.61 2.00
N SER A 97 -5.66 10.89 0.82
CA SER A 97 -6.87 10.21 0.33
C SER A 97 -6.65 8.72 0.11
N GLY A 98 -5.49 8.31 -0.41
CA GLY A 98 -5.13 6.91 -0.57
C GLY A 98 -5.08 6.16 0.76
N LEU A 99 -4.39 6.71 1.77
CA LEU A 99 -4.35 6.13 3.12
C LEU A 99 -5.74 6.04 3.76
N ILE A 100 -6.56 7.10 3.64
CA ILE A 100 -7.95 7.10 4.12
C ILE A 100 -8.76 6.01 3.43
N GLY A 101 -8.66 5.87 2.10
CA GLY A 101 -9.34 4.83 1.33
C GLY A 101 -8.96 3.41 1.79
N ILE A 102 -7.68 3.19 2.10
CA ILE A 102 -7.20 1.91 2.64
C ILE A 102 -7.82 1.61 4.01
N PHE A 103 -7.77 2.56 4.95
CA PHE A 103 -8.37 2.37 6.27
C PHE A 103 -9.90 2.19 6.19
N LYS A 104 -10.56 2.91 5.29
CA LYS A 104 -12.01 2.76 5.03
C LYS A 104 -12.35 1.40 4.45
N LYS A 105 -11.53 0.85 3.54
CA LYS A 105 -11.74 -0.51 3.02
C LYS A 105 -11.67 -1.55 4.14
N ILE A 106 -10.67 -1.47 5.00
CA ILE A 106 -10.43 -2.48 6.03
C ILE A 106 -11.47 -2.40 7.16
N PHE A 107 -11.94 -1.19 7.50
CA PHE A 107 -12.84 -0.97 8.64
C PHE A 107 -14.21 -0.42 8.27
N GLY A 108 -14.68 -0.66 7.04
CA GLY A 108 -15.88 -0.03 6.46
C GLY A 108 -17.11 -0.06 7.37
N ASP A 109 -17.36 -1.19 8.02
CA ASP A 109 -18.52 -1.40 8.92
C ASP A 109 -18.52 -0.48 10.16
N SER A 110 -17.36 0.09 10.50
CA SER A 110 -17.18 0.98 11.65
C SER A 110 -16.48 2.28 11.28
N TRP A 111 -16.79 2.81 10.09
CA TRP A 111 -16.25 4.07 9.56
C TRP A 111 -17.27 5.21 9.66
N GLY A 112 -16.87 6.34 10.25
CA GLY A 112 -17.75 7.51 10.44
C GLY A 112 -17.14 8.82 9.93
N PRO A 113 -17.96 9.83 9.60
CA PRO A 113 -17.49 11.09 9.03
C PRO A 113 -16.55 11.85 9.97
N ARG A 114 -16.81 11.82 11.28
CA ARG A 114 -15.93 12.46 12.29
C ARG A 114 -14.56 11.78 12.37
N LEU A 115 -14.53 10.45 12.31
CA LEU A 115 -13.30 9.66 12.28
C LEU A 115 -12.47 10.04 11.06
N GLU A 116 -13.10 10.05 9.87
CA GLU A 116 -12.43 10.40 8.63
C GLU A 116 -11.86 11.83 8.67
N HIS A 117 -12.64 12.80 9.15
CA HIS A 117 -12.21 14.20 9.25
C HIS A 117 -10.97 14.37 10.13
N ILE A 118 -10.95 13.76 11.33
CA ILE A 118 -9.81 13.84 12.25
C ILE A 118 -8.59 13.10 11.68
N LEU A 119 -8.78 11.90 11.14
CA LEU A 119 -7.67 11.12 10.58
C LEU A 119 -7.07 11.79 9.35
N ARG A 120 -7.90 12.38 8.47
CA ARG A 120 -7.44 13.12 7.29
C ARG A 120 -6.57 14.30 7.68
N ASN A 121 -7.02 15.13 8.63
CA ASN A 121 -6.22 16.26 9.13
C ASN A 121 -4.96 15.81 9.88
N THR A 122 -4.97 14.63 10.50
CA THR A 122 -3.79 14.00 11.09
C THR A 122 -2.76 13.61 10.05
N ILE A 123 -3.18 12.88 9.02
CA ILE A 123 -2.28 12.45 7.93
C ILE A 123 -1.72 13.68 7.19
N LEU A 124 -2.55 14.66 6.86
CA LEU A 124 -2.11 15.89 6.18
C LEU A 124 -1.07 16.66 7.01
N ALA A 125 -1.27 16.80 8.32
CA ALA A 125 -0.29 17.46 9.20
C ALA A 125 1.03 16.67 9.28
N LEU A 126 0.95 15.34 9.34
CA LEU A 126 2.14 14.47 9.40
C LEU A 126 2.94 14.46 8.09
N LEU A 127 2.29 14.61 6.93
CA LEU A 127 2.95 14.75 5.63
C LEU A 127 3.78 16.04 5.49
N GLU A 128 3.51 17.05 6.32
CA GLU A 128 4.32 18.28 6.39
C GLU A 128 5.49 18.17 7.38
N ALA A 129 5.49 17.14 8.23
CA ALA A 129 6.46 16.98 9.29
C ALA A 129 7.54 15.94 8.93
N PRO A 130 8.83 16.27 9.10
CA PRO A 130 9.91 15.35 8.78
C PRO A 130 9.91 14.14 9.72
N ASN A 131 10.35 13.00 9.18
CA ASN A 131 10.46 11.72 9.89
C ASN A 131 9.15 11.17 10.45
N SER A 132 7.99 11.65 9.99
CA SER A 132 6.70 11.08 10.35
C SER A 132 6.50 9.71 9.72
N ASN A 133 5.75 8.86 10.41
CA ASN A 133 5.37 7.50 9.99
C ASN A 133 4.01 7.14 10.62
N LEU A 134 3.54 5.91 10.43
CA LEU A 134 2.22 5.52 10.97
C LEU A 134 2.14 5.50 12.50
N ILE A 135 3.27 5.33 13.22
CA ILE A 135 3.33 5.49 14.68
C ILE A 135 3.09 6.95 15.10
N SER A 136 3.36 7.90 14.22
CA SER A 136 3.14 9.32 14.50
C SER A 136 1.65 9.68 14.61
N ILE A 137 0.74 8.87 14.06
CA ILE A 137 -0.71 9.07 14.16
C ILE A 137 -1.19 9.02 15.62
N PRO A 138 -1.01 7.91 16.37
CA PRO A 138 -1.42 7.88 17.77
C PRO A 138 -0.68 8.91 18.62
N LEU A 139 0.58 9.23 18.33
CA LEU A 139 1.32 10.27 19.05
C LEU A 139 0.71 11.66 18.83
N MET A 140 0.30 12.00 17.60
CA MET A 140 -0.39 13.25 17.28
C MET A 140 -1.71 13.40 18.05
N LEU A 141 -2.42 12.30 18.26
CA LEU A 141 -3.73 12.30 18.91
C LEU A 141 -3.66 12.26 20.44
N THR A 142 -2.58 11.74 21.02
CA THR A 142 -2.46 11.52 22.48
C THR A 142 -1.44 12.42 23.19
N SER A 143 -0.41 12.92 22.51
CA SER A 143 0.62 13.78 23.11
C SER A 143 0.43 15.24 22.69
N ASP A 144 0.19 16.12 23.68
CA ASP A 144 -0.02 17.56 23.46
C ASP A 144 1.25 18.21 22.90
N LEU A 145 2.42 17.88 23.47
CA LEU A 145 3.68 18.47 23.03
C LEU A 145 4.06 18.00 21.61
N PHE A 146 3.90 16.71 21.31
CA PHE A 146 4.17 16.19 19.97
C PHE A 146 3.28 16.88 18.96
N ARG A 147 1.97 16.95 19.24
CA ARG A 147 1.01 17.66 18.40
C ARG A 147 1.40 19.11 18.15
N GLN A 148 1.74 19.87 19.20
CA GLN A 148 2.19 21.26 19.07
C GLN A 148 3.41 21.39 18.15
N LYS A 149 4.40 20.49 18.27
CA LYS A 149 5.61 20.48 17.42
C LYS A 149 5.30 20.19 15.96
N ILE A 150 4.34 19.31 15.67
CA ILE A 150 3.89 19.01 14.31
C ILE A 150 3.11 20.21 13.75
N VAL A 151 2.10 20.71 14.48
CA VAL A 151 1.26 21.85 14.06
C VAL A 151 2.06 23.12 13.80
N ALA A 152 3.15 23.34 14.54
CA ALA A 152 4.07 24.46 14.30
C ALA A 152 4.71 24.44 12.91
N ARG A 153 4.84 23.26 12.28
CA ARG A 153 5.43 23.07 10.95
C ARG A 153 4.41 23.05 9.82
N VAL A 154 3.13 22.88 10.13
CA VAL A 154 2.04 22.86 9.14
C VAL A 154 1.96 24.23 8.47
N LYS A 155 2.06 24.23 7.13
CA LYS A 155 1.98 25.44 6.30
C LYS A 155 0.57 25.64 5.77
N ASP A 156 -0.18 24.57 5.55
CA ASP A 156 -1.56 24.66 5.08
C ASP A 156 -2.44 25.36 6.14
N PRO A 157 -3.07 26.50 5.82
CA PRO A 157 -3.85 27.26 6.78
C PRO A 157 -5.14 26.56 7.22
N VAL A 158 -5.72 25.69 6.38
CA VAL A 158 -6.94 24.94 6.68
C VAL A 158 -6.63 23.83 7.68
N VAL A 159 -5.58 23.05 7.42
CA VAL A 159 -5.11 22.00 8.35
C VAL A 159 -4.67 22.61 9.67
N LYS A 160 -3.94 23.73 9.63
CA LYS A 160 -3.52 24.43 10.85
C LYS A 160 -4.71 24.98 11.66
N LYS A 161 -5.71 25.54 10.97
CA LYS A 161 -6.95 26.02 11.60
C LYS A 161 -7.72 24.90 12.27
N PHE A 162 -7.84 23.73 11.64
CA PHE A 162 -8.45 22.55 12.27
C PHE A 162 -7.81 22.25 13.63
N TRP A 163 -6.48 22.15 13.67
CA TRP A 163 -5.79 21.81 14.92
C TRP A 163 -5.96 22.89 16.00
N ILE A 164 -5.77 24.17 15.67
CA ILE A 164 -5.77 25.26 16.65
C ILE A 164 -7.18 25.64 17.10
N THR A 165 -8.16 25.58 16.21
CA THR A 165 -9.49 26.18 16.45
C THR A 165 -10.62 25.17 16.62
N GLU A 166 -10.48 23.97 16.05
CA GLU A 166 -11.50 22.91 16.15
C GLU A 166 -11.06 21.87 17.18
N PHE A 167 -9.94 21.18 16.92
CA PHE A 167 -9.46 20.10 17.78
C PHE A 167 -9.08 20.62 19.17
N GLU A 168 -8.26 21.67 19.28
CA GLU A 168 -7.80 22.14 20.59
C GLU A 168 -8.92 22.66 21.51
N LYS A 169 -10.01 23.18 20.92
CA LYS A 169 -11.16 23.69 21.67
C LYS A 169 -12.09 22.61 22.20
N MET A 170 -11.96 21.36 21.74
CA MET A 170 -12.77 20.25 22.26
C MET A 170 -12.46 20.03 23.75
N ALA A 171 -13.50 19.74 24.53
CA ALA A 171 -13.32 19.36 25.92
C ALA A 171 -12.50 18.05 26.01
N PRO A 172 -11.71 17.82 27.09
CA PRO A 172 -10.87 16.63 27.20
C PRO A 172 -11.60 15.31 26.95
N ASN A 173 -12.81 15.13 27.52
CA ASN A 173 -13.61 13.93 27.30
C ASN A 173 -14.06 13.76 25.84
N GLN A 174 -14.39 14.88 25.17
CA GLN A 174 -14.76 14.86 23.75
C GLN A 174 -13.56 14.53 22.86
N LYS A 175 -12.34 14.95 23.21
CA LYS A 175 -11.11 14.56 22.49
C LYS A 175 -10.89 13.04 22.59
N VAL A 176 -11.01 12.47 23.79
CA VAL A 176 -10.85 11.02 24.02
C VAL A 176 -11.89 10.23 23.24
N GLU A 177 -13.16 10.62 23.31
CA GLU A 177 -14.25 9.97 22.57
C GLU A 177 -14.04 10.04 21.05
N ALA A 178 -13.65 11.21 20.53
CA ALA A 178 -13.46 11.41 19.10
C ALA A 178 -12.24 10.69 18.52
N THR A 179 -11.17 10.57 19.31
CA THR A 179 -9.91 9.94 18.88
C THR A 179 -9.87 8.44 19.11
N GLY A 180 -10.63 7.93 20.09
CA GLY A 180 -10.69 6.51 20.45
C GLY A 180 -10.88 5.56 19.25
N PRO A 181 -11.87 5.79 18.35
CA PRO A 181 -12.05 4.94 17.18
C PRO A 181 -10.84 4.89 16.24
N ILE A 182 -10.10 6.00 16.10
CA ILE A 182 -8.88 6.07 15.28
C ILE A 182 -7.75 5.31 15.96
N LEU A 183 -7.55 5.54 17.26
CA LEU A 183 -6.53 4.87 18.06
C LEU A 183 -6.73 3.35 18.08
N ASN A 184 -7.97 2.87 18.18
CA ASN A 184 -8.29 1.45 18.15
C ASN A 184 -7.90 0.81 16.80
N LYS A 185 -8.27 1.45 15.69
CA LYS A 185 -8.01 0.96 14.33
C LYS A 185 -6.52 0.99 13.97
N VAL A 186 -5.86 2.12 14.19
CA VAL A 186 -4.41 2.25 13.91
C VAL A 186 -3.60 1.40 14.90
N GLY A 187 -4.03 1.36 16.16
CA GLY A 187 -3.42 0.56 17.22
C GLY A 187 -3.44 -0.94 16.93
N GLN A 188 -4.52 -1.47 16.33
CA GLN A 188 -4.59 -2.88 15.91
C GLN A 188 -3.40 -3.27 15.03
N PHE A 189 -3.04 -2.44 14.05
CA PHE A 189 -1.88 -2.72 13.20
C PHE A 189 -0.54 -2.53 13.92
N LEU A 190 -0.40 -1.45 14.68
CA LEU A 190 0.86 -1.16 15.39
C LEU A 190 1.13 -2.11 16.57
N SER A 191 0.12 -2.85 17.02
CA SER A 191 0.28 -3.90 18.03
C SER A 191 1.12 -5.09 17.51
N SER A 192 0.99 -5.41 16.22
CA SER A 192 1.81 -6.41 15.54
C SER A 192 3.25 -5.92 15.43
N SER A 193 4.20 -6.67 15.98
CA SER A 193 5.63 -6.35 15.87
C SER A 193 6.12 -6.35 14.41
N ILE A 194 5.54 -7.22 13.57
CA ILE A 194 5.81 -7.29 12.13
C ILE A 194 5.47 -5.95 11.48
N LEU A 195 4.22 -5.52 11.61
CA LEU A 195 3.75 -4.26 11.01
C LEU A 195 4.44 -3.05 11.63
N ARG A 196 4.63 -3.04 12.95
CA ARG A 196 5.34 -1.95 13.64
C ARG A 196 6.77 -1.80 13.13
N ASN A 197 7.48 -2.90 12.88
CA ASN A 197 8.85 -2.84 12.38
C ASN A 197 8.92 -2.44 10.89
N VAL A 198 7.89 -2.73 10.09
CA VAL A 198 7.82 -2.30 8.69
C VAL A 198 7.41 -0.82 8.57
N LEU A 199 6.32 -0.44 9.25
CA LEU A 199 5.61 0.84 9.11
C LEU A 199 6.09 1.92 10.10
N GLY A 200 6.84 1.52 11.13
CA GLY A 200 7.38 2.41 12.16
C GLY A 200 8.73 3.04 11.82
N GLN A 201 9.31 2.68 10.69
CA GLN A 201 10.54 3.27 10.20
C GLN A 201 10.24 4.60 9.48
N SER A 202 11.06 5.63 9.70
CA SER A 202 10.82 6.96 9.14
C SER A 202 11.25 7.12 7.67
N LYS A 203 12.14 6.24 7.20
CA LYS A 203 12.76 6.31 5.86
C LYS A 203 12.66 4.96 5.17
N ASN A 204 12.21 4.94 3.91
CA ASN A 204 12.22 3.77 3.05
C ASN A 204 13.66 3.44 2.65
N THR A 205 13.94 2.15 2.49
CA THR A 205 15.24 1.67 2.03
C THR A 205 15.37 1.63 0.50
N PHE A 206 14.26 1.80 -0.20
CA PHE A 206 14.20 1.92 -1.66
C PHE A 206 13.02 2.77 -2.10
N SER A 207 13.06 3.26 -3.33
CA SER A 207 11.96 3.99 -3.97
C SER A 207 11.31 3.12 -5.05
N ILE A 208 9.98 3.00 -5.03
CA ILE A 208 9.23 2.31 -6.09
C ILE A 208 9.40 3.09 -7.40
N ARG A 209 9.31 4.42 -7.38
CA ARG A 209 9.59 5.25 -8.55
C ARG A 209 10.94 4.93 -9.20
N TRP A 210 12.01 4.91 -8.41
CA TRP A 210 13.34 4.52 -8.91
C TRP A 210 13.36 3.10 -9.47
N ALA A 211 12.72 2.16 -8.77
CA ALA A 211 12.66 0.77 -9.19
C ALA A 211 11.96 0.63 -10.55
N MET A 212 10.88 1.39 -10.76
CA MET A 212 10.18 1.42 -12.04
C MET A 212 11.06 2.01 -13.16
N ASP A 213 11.74 3.14 -12.91
CA ASP A 213 12.53 3.85 -13.92
C ASP A 213 13.81 3.09 -14.32
N LYS A 214 14.38 2.34 -13.37
CA LYS A 214 15.57 1.50 -13.58
C LYS A 214 15.23 0.04 -13.88
N GLN A 215 13.97 -0.26 -14.19
CA GLN A 215 13.48 -1.60 -14.56
C GLN A 215 13.95 -2.69 -13.59
N ARG A 216 13.79 -2.45 -12.29
CA ARG A 216 14.09 -3.39 -11.21
C ARG A 216 13.03 -4.49 -11.10
N ILE A 217 13.32 -5.49 -10.26
CA ILE A 217 12.41 -6.58 -9.93
C ILE A 217 11.99 -6.38 -8.47
N ILE A 218 10.69 -6.28 -8.20
CA ILE A 218 10.15 -6.18 -6.84
C ILE A 218 9.28 -7.41 -6.59
N ILE A 219 9.67 -8.23 -5.62
CA ILE A 219 8.86 -9.37 -5.19
C ILE A 219 8.26 -9.04 -3.84
N ILE A 220 6.94 -8.93 -3.77
CA ILE A 220 6.18 -8.55 -2.59
C ILE A 220 5.41 -9.80 -2.12
N ASN A 221 6.00 -10.50 -1.14
CA ASN A 221 5.39 -11.66 -0.52
C ASN A 221 4.57 -11.21 0.70
N LEU A 222 3.25 -11.33 0.61
CA LEU A 222 2.30 -10.95 1.65
C LEU A 222 1.55 -12.18 2.20
N SER A 223 2.21 -13.34 2.23
CA SER A 223 1.61 -14.61 2.66
C SER A 223 0.74 -14.46 3.91
N LYS A 224 -0.59 -14.50 3.73
CA LYS A 224 -1.59 -14.37 4.82
C LYS A 224 -1.34 -15.40 5.93
N GLY A 225 -0.88 -16.61 5.56
CA GLY A 225 -0.53 -17.65 6.51
C GLY A 225 0.66 -17.32 7.42
N LYS A 226 1.57 -16.44 6.98
CA LYS A 226 2.74 -16.01 7.76
C LYS A 226 2.51 -14.72 8.54
N ILE A 227 1.79 -13.75 7.96
CA ILE A 227 1.67 -12.40 8.53
C ILE A 227 0.27 -12.03 9.02
N GLY A 228 -0.73 -12.86 8.74
CA GLY A 228 -2.14 -12.61 9.04
C GLY A 228 -2.86 -11.85 7.92
N GLU A 229 -4.18 -12.01 7.86
CA GLU A 229 -5.02 -11.44 6.81
C GLU A 229 -5.08 -9.91 6.83
N ASP A 230 -5.27 -9.31 8.01
CA ASP A 230 -5.32 -7.86 8.18
C ASP A 230 -4.01 -7.18 7.74
N ALA A 231 -2.88 -7.77 8.12
CA ALA A 231 -1.54 -7.27 7.77
C ALA A 231 -1.27 -7.36 6.27
N SER A 232 -1.58 -8.51 5.65
CA SER A 232 -1.49 -8.70 4.21
C SER A 232 -2.34 -7.68 3.47
N SER A 233 -3.61 -7.54 3.86
CA SER A 233 -4.57 -6.65 3.20
C SER A 233 -4.14 -5.19 3.30
N LEU A 234 -3.69 -4.74 4.48
CA LEU A 234 -3.16 -3.39 4.68
C LEU A 234 -1.92 -3.14 3.79
N LEU A 235 -0.90 -3.99 3.91
CA LEU A 235 0.36 -3.78 3.20
C LEU A 235 0.17 -3.84 1.68
N GLY A 236 -0.64 -4.78 1.18
CA GLY A 236 -0.91 -4.88 -0.25
C GLY A 236 -1.68 -3.68 -0.80
N ALA A 237 -2.71 -3.22 -0.09
CA ALA A 237 -3.46 -2.02 -0.49
C ALA A 237 -2.58 -0.75 -0.47
N MET A 238 -1.70 -0.63 0.54
CA MET A 238 -0.72 0.45 0.59
C MET A 238 0.33 0.36 -0.52
N MET A 239 0.82 -0.85 -0.85
CA MET A 239 1.78 -1.07 -1.95
C MET A 239 1.19 -0.65 -3.29
N VAL A 240 -0.02 -1.10 -3.61
CA VAL A 240 -0.72 -0.71 -4.84
C VAL A 240 -0.89 0.80 -4.91
N THR A 241 -1.34 1.42 -3.82
CA THR A 241 -1.51 2.87 -3.75
C THR A 241 -0.18 3.58 -3.97
N LYS A 242 0.92 3.06 -3.43
CA LYS A 242 2.26 3.61 -3.67
C LYS A 242 2.70 3.44 -5.13
N PHE A 243 2.43 2.30 -5.77
CA PHE A 243 2.66 2.12 -7.21
C PHE A 243 1.88 3.12 -8.05
N GLN A 244 0.61 3.40 -7.71
CA GLN A 244 -0.18 4.43 -8.39
C GLN A 244 0.51 5.80 -8.32
N LEU A 245 0.83 6.24 -7.09
CA LEU A 245 1.40 7.57 -6.86
C LEU A 245 2.76 7.72 -7.54
N ASP A 246 3.62 6.71 -7.40
CA ASP A 246 4.95 6.72 -8.02
C ASP A 246 4.85 6.61 -9.54
N ALA A 247 3.87 5.90 -10.10
CA ALA A 247 3.60 5.94 -11.53
C ALA A 247 3.15 7.34 -11.99
N MET A 248 2.16 7.95 -11.33
CA MET A 248 1.65 9.27 -11.69
C MET A 248 2.71 10.36 -11.61
N SER A 249 3.63 10.26 -10.65
CA SER A 249 4.77 11.17 -10.56
C SER A 249 5.63 11.18 -11.82
N ARG A 250 5.52 10.18 -12.73
CA ARG A 250 6.26 10.11 -14.01
C ARG A 250 5.79 11.13 -15.04
N ALA A 251 4.82 11.96 -14.68
CA ALA A 251 4.43 13.13 -15.45
C ALA A 251 5.63 14.02 -15.82
N ASP A 252 6.69 14.01 -15.00
CA ASP A 252 7.94 14.74 -15.19
C ASP A 252 8.87 14.18 -16.31
N ILE A 253 8.67 12.94 -16.75
CA ILE A 253 9.43 12.32 -17.86
C ILE A 253 8.59 12.36 -19.14
N ALA A 254 9.19 12.63 -20.30
CA ALA A 254 8.50 12.57 -21.59
C ALA A 254 7.95 11.15 -21.86
N GLU A 255 6.74 11.02 -22.42
CA GLU A 255 6.08 9.71 -22.56
C GLU A 255 6.90 8.67 -23.33
N THR A 256 7.65 9.11 -24.34
CA THR A 256 8.52 8.28 -25.19
C THR A 256 9.76 7.74 -24.45
N GLU A 257 10.18 8.41 -23.39
CA GLU A 257 11.34 8.02 -22.58
C GLU A 257 10.96 7.14 -21.39
N ARG A 258 9.68 7.17 -20.99
CA ARG A 258 9.15 6.34 -19.90
C ARG A 258 9.31 4.86 -20.24
N LYS A 259 9.88 4.10 -19.30
CA LYS A 259 10.02 2.65 -19.42
C LYS A 259 8.76 1.94 -18.92
N ASP A 260 8.32 0.94 -19.70
CA ASP A 260 7.26 0.02 -19.29
C ASP A 260 7.66 -0.74 -18.02
N PHE A 261 6.74 -0.79 -17.07
CA PHE A 261 6.85 -1.52 -15.81
C PHE A 261 5.59 -2.36 -15.59
N TYR A 262 5.76 -3.63 -15.27
CA TYR A 262 4.67 -4.59 -15.18
C TYR A 262 4.36 -4.96 -13.73
N LEU A 263 3.17 -4.62 -13.26
CA LEU A 263 2.67 -4.96 -11.93
C LEU A 263 1.73 -6.16 -12.02
N TYR A 264 2.21 -7.29 -11.53
CA TYR A 264 1.47 -8.54 -11.40
C TYR A 264 0.85 -8.60 -10.01
N VAL A 265 -0.45 -8.84 -9.95
CA VAL A 265 -1.20 -8.96 -8.69
C VAL A 265 -1.99 -10.25 -8.72
N ASP A 266 -1.58 -11.22 -7.93
CA ASP A 266 -2.37 -12.44 -7.71
C ASP A 266 -3.47 -12.15 -6.69
N GLU A 267 -4.63 -12.80 -6.87
CA GLU A 267 -5.84 -12.59 -6.07
C GLU A 267 -6.12 -11.11 -5.75
N PHE A 268 -6.21 -10.29 -6.80
CA PHE A 268 -6.15 -8.83 -6.67
C PHE A 268 -7.27 -8.23 -5.81
N GLN A 269 -8.41 -8.90 -5.68
CA GLN A 269 -9.55 -8.48 -4.88
C GLN A 269 -9.16 -8.19 -3.42
N ASN A 270 -8.16 -8.91 -2.90
CA ASN A 270 -7.64 -8.70 -1.55
C ASN A 270 -7.14 -7.27 -1.34
N PHE A 271 -6.62 -6.65 -2.41
CA PHE A 271 -5.98 -5.34 -2.36
C PHE A 271 -6.79 -4.25 -3.06
N ALA A 272 -7.84 -4.62 -3.81
CA ALA A 272 -8.70 -3.72 -4.57
C ALA A 272 -9.28 -2.54 -3.74
N THR A 273 -8.82 -1.33 -3.99
CA THR A 273 -9.36 -0.04 -3.49
C THR A 273 -9.70 0.85 -4.69
N ASP A 274 -10.33 2.01 -4.46
CA ASP A 274 -10.59 3.00 -5.53
C ASP A 274 -9.31 3.46 -6.26
N SER A 275 -8.14 3.32 -5.62
CA SER A 275 -6.82 3.49 -6.23
C SER A 275 -6.65 2.62 -7.49
N PHE A 276 -7.15 1.38 -7.49
CA PHE A 276 -7.07 0.50 -8.66
C PHE A 276 -7.90 1.02 -9.83
N ALA A 277 -9.10 1.54 -9.57
CA ALA A 277 -9.93 2.12 -10.63
C ALA A 277 -9.20 3.28 -11.32
N THR A 278 -8.51 4.10 -10.54
CA THR A 278 -7.67 5.20 -11.05
C THR A 278 -6.46 4.69 -11.83
N ILE A 279 -5.78 3.64 -11.34
CA ILE A 279 -4.68 3.02 -12.09
C ILE A 279 -5.20 2.51 -13.45
N LEU A 280 -6.31 1.79 -13.48
CA LEU A 280 -6.84 1.18 -14.69
C LEU A 280 -7.22 2.22 -15.76
N SER A 281 -7.71 3.39 -15.35
CA SER A 281 -8.09 4.46 -16.28
C SER A 281 -6.92 5.36 -16.69
N GLU A 282 -5.94 5.61 -15.80
CA GLU A 282 -4.91 6.64 -16.02
C GLU A 282 -3.48 6.12 -16.22
N ALA A 283 -3.14 4.95 -15.65
CA ALA A 283 -1.76 4.48 -15.54
C ALA A 283 -1.10 4.15 -16.90
N ARG A 284 -1.91 3.92 -17.94
CA ARG A 284 -1.44 3.74 -19.33
C ARG A 284 -0.48 4.86 -19.78
N LYS A 285 -0.78 6.11 -19.42
CA LYS A 285 0.06 7.27 -19.77
C LYS A 285 1.43 7.21 -19.08
N TYR A 286 1.49 6.59 -17.90
CA TYR A 286 2.68 6.48 -17.07
C TYR A 286 3.46 5.16 -17.24
N LYS A 287 3.08 4.35 -18.24
CA LYS A 287 3.69 3.05 -18.60
C LYS A 287 3.74 2.06 -17.43
N LEU A 288 2.74 2.11 -16.54
CA LEU A 288 2.48 1.09 -15.53
C LEU A 288 1.39 0.15 -16.05
N ASN A 289 1.76 -1.10 -16.26
CA ASN A 289 0.96 -2.10 -16.95
C ASN A 289 0.54 -3.17 -15.94
N LEU A 290 -0.77 -3.41 -15.79
CA LEU A 290 -1.28 -4.31 -14.75
C LEU A 290 -1.60 -5.67 -15.35
N VAL A 291 -1.28 -6.72 -14.61
CA VAL A 291 -1.73 -8.09 -14.87
C VAL A 291 -2.37 -8.58 -13.58
N MET A 292 -3.70 -8.71 -13.59
CA MET A 292 -4.49 -9.00 -12.39
C MET A 292 -5.14 -10.35 -12.51
N ALA A 293 -5.08 -11.17 -11.46
CA ALA A 293 -5.77 -12.44 -11.40
C ALA A 293 -6.86 -12.48 -10.32
N ASN A 294 -7.96 -13.16 -10.61
CA ASN A 294 -9.06 -13.44 -9.67
C ASN A 294 -9.53 -14.87 -9.76
N GLN A 295 -10.17 -15.31 -8.68
CA GLN A 295 -11.00 -16.49 -8.69
C GLN A 295 -12.42 -16.23 -9.21
N TYR A 296 -13.08 -15.18 -8.71
CA TYR A 296 -14.48 -14.87 -9.01
C TYR A 296 -14.69 -13.36 -9.16
N ILE A 297 -15.65 -12.95 -9.98
CA ILE A 297 -15.93 -11.53 -10.26
C ILE A 297 -16.57 -10.85 -9.05
N ASP A 298 -17.47 -11.54 -8.35
CA ASP A 298 -18.26 -11.00 -7.24
C ASP A 298 -17.45 -10.63 -6.00
N GLN A 299 -16.16 -11.02 -5.94
CA GLN A 299 -15.27 -10.56 -4.88
C GLN A 299 -14.81 -9.11 -5.04
N MET A 300 -15.05 -8.50 -6.20
CA MET A 300 -14.76 -7.10 -6.46
C MET A 300 -15.92 -6.21 -6.05
N GLN A 301 -15.61 -5.05 -5.49
CA GLN A 301 -16.60 -3.96 -5.36
C GLN A 301 -17.08 -3.52 -6.75
N GLU A 302 -18.33 -3.11 -6.85
CA GLU A 302 -18.98 -2.76 -8.12
C GLU A 302 -18.20 -1.67 -8.92
N SER A 303 -17.69 -0.66 -8.23
CA SER A 303 -16.85 0.40 -8.83
C SER A 303 -15.59 -0.17 -9.49
N VAL A 304 -14.91 -1.09 -8.80
CA VAL A 304 -13.69 -1.75 -9.29
C VAL A 304 -14.03 -2.68 -10.46
N ARG A 305 -15.11 -3.45 -10.36
CA ARG A 305 -15.59 -4.33 -11.44
C ARG A 305 -15.84 -3.54 -12.72
N GLY A 306 -16.54 -2.41 -12.64
CA GLY A 306 -16.78 -1.51 -13.76
C GLY A 306 -15.48 -0.97 -14.35
N ALA A 307 -14.52 -0.57 -13.51
CA ALA A 307 -13.23 -0.10 -13.96
C ALA A 307 -12.39 -1.18 -14.66
N VAL A 308 -12.42 -2.43 -14.17
CA VAL A 308 -11.73 -3.57 -14.80
C VAL A 308 -12.26 -3.81 -16.20
N PHE A 309 -13.56 -4.06 -16.35
CA PHE A 309 -14.12 -4.38 -17.67
C PHE A 309 -14.15 -3.19 -18.64
N GLY A 310 -14.19 -1.95 -18.13
CA GLY A 310 -14.14 -0.75 -18.95
C GLY A 310 -12.76 -0.38 -19.49
N ASN A 311 -11.67 -0.81 -18.84
CA ASN A 311 -10.32 -0.33 -19.17
C ASN A 311 -9.33 -1.43 -19.56
N VAL A 312 -9.60 -2.69 -19.23
CA VAL A 312 -8.72 -3.81 -19.59
C VAL A 312 -8.83 -4.11 -21.08
N GLY A 313 -7.69 -4.19 -21.76
CA GLY A 313 -7.60 -4.51 -23.18
C GLY A 313 -7.66 -6.01 -23.46
N SER A 314 -7.03 -6.84 -22.61
CA SER A 314 -6.98 -8.28 -22.82
C SER A 314 -7.55 -9.05 -21.63
N ILE A 315 -8.47 -9.96 -21.91
CA ILE A 315 -9.15 -10.79 -20.91
C ILE A 315 -8.84 -12.25 -21.19
N VAL A 316 -8.36 -12.95 -20.17
CA VAL A 316 -8.07 -14.38 -20.17
C VAL A 316 -9.02 -15.06 -19.20
N SER A 317 -9.79 -16.02 -19.70
CA SER A 317 -10.67 -16.85 -18.87
C SER A 317 -10.18 -18.28 -18.88
N PHE A 318 -9.85 -18.80 -17.70
CA PHE A 318 -9.87 -20.25 -17.45
C PHE A 318 -11.30 -20.71 -17.18
N GLN A 319 -11.46 -21.93 -16.67
CA GLN A 319 -12.75 -22.42 -16.19
C GLN A 319 -13.31 -21.55 -15.06
N VAL A 320 -14.58 -21.17 -15.16
CA VAL A 320 -15.28 -20.30 -14.19
C VAL A 320 -16.57 -20.94 -13.66
N GLY A 321 -17.25 -20.26 -12.73
CA GLY A 321 -18.58 -20.65 -12.24
C GLY A 321 -19.70 -20.11 -13.14
N PHE A 322 -20.94 -20.53 -12.87
CA PHE A 322 -22.11 -20.11 -13.65
C PHE A 322 -22.32 -18.58 -13.66
N HIS A 323 -22.26 -17.93 -12.48
CA HIS A 323 -22.43 -16.48 -12.38
C HIS A 323 -21.36 -15.71 -13.17
N ASP A 324 -20.09 -16.09 -13.02
CA ASP A 324 -18.99 -15.50 -13.77
C ASP A 324 -19.09 -15.76 -15.28
N ALA A 325 -19.56 -16.95 -15.68
CA ALA A 325 -19.72 -17.33 -17.08
C ALA A 325 -20.75 -16.44 -17.80
N ASN A 326 -21.85 -16.09 -17.13
CA ASN A 326 -22.86 -15.16 -17.66
C ASN A 326 -22.23 -13.80 -17.99
N ILE A 327 -21.47 -13.24 -17.05
CA ILE A 327 -20.81 -11.94 -17.23
C ILE A 327 -19.74 -12.04 -18.34
N LEU A 328 -18.92 -13.08 -18.31
CA LEU A 328 -17.84 -13.26 -19.28
C LEU A 328 -18.34 -13.48 -20.71
N LYS A 329 -19.48 -14.16 -20.90
CA LYS A 329 -20.08 -14.34 -22.22
C LYS A 329 -20.38 -13.00 -22.89
N GLU A 330 -20.96 -12.06 -22.15
CA GLU A 330 -21.23 -10.71 -22.64
C GLU A 330 -19.94 -9.95 -22.96
N VAL A 331 -18.94 -10.03 -22.09
CA VAL A 331 -17.67 -9.29 -22.22
C VAL A 331 -16.77 -9.84 -23.33
N LEU A 332 -16.61 -11.16 -23.40
CA LEU A 332 -15.79 -11.83 -24.40
C LEU A 332 -16.38 -11.65 -25.78
N SER A 333 -17.72 -11.65 -25.90
CA SER A 333 -18.51 -11.54 -27.14
C SER A 333 -18.15 -12.61 -28.19
N GLY A 334 -19.13 -13.09 -28.95
CA GLY A 334 -18.92 -14.11 -30.00
C GLY A 334 -19.64 -15.41 -29.70
N GLU A 335 -19.25 -16.49 -30.40
CA GLU A 335 -19.92 -17.80 -30.37
C GLU A 335 -19.52 -18.68 -29.17
N ILE A 336 -19.20 -18.08 -28.02
CA ILE A 336 -18.89 -18.82 -26.78
C ILE A 336 -20.13 -18.89 -25.90
N SER A 337 -20.51 -20.10 -25.51
CA SER A 337 -21.59 -20.32 -24.54
C SER A 337 -21.07 -20.26 -23.10
N GLU A 338 -21.97 -20.07 -22.13
CA GLU A 338 -21.63 -20.24 -20.70
C GLU A 338 -21.08 -21.66 -20.42
N GLU A 339 -21.63 -22.66 -21.12
CA GLU A 339 -21.24 -24.06 -20.97
C GLU A 339 -19.77 -24.27 -21.39
N ASP A 340 -19.32 -23.62 -22.46
CA ASP A 340 -17.92 -23.67 -22.89
C ASP A 340 -16.96 -23.13 -21.82
N LEU A 341 -17.34 -22.03 -21.15
CA LEU A 341 -16.56 -21.41 -20.08
C LEU A 341 -16.53 -22.28 -18.81
N MET A 342 -17.64 -22.98 -18.51
CA MET A 342 -17.75 -23.86 -17.35
C MET A 342 -17.08 -25.23 -17.56
N ASN A 343 -17.04 -25.73 -18.79
CA ASN A 343 -16.49 -27.04 -19.13
C ASN A 343 -15.03 -27.00 -19.60
N LEU A 344 -14.40 -25.82 -19.57
CA LEU A 344 -13.02 -25.64 -19.99
C LEU A 344 -12.08 -26.57 -19.21
N LYS A 345 -11.23 -27.29 -19.92
CA LYS A 345 -10.25 -28.21 -19.30
C LYS A 345 -9.12 -27.44 -18.63
N LYS A 346 -8.53 -28.03 -17.58
CA LYS A 346 -7.35 -27.49 -16.88
C LYS A 346 -6.27 -27.04 -17.87
N TYR A 347 -5.65 -25.89 -17.59
CA TYR A 347 -4.59 -25.26 -18.41
C TYR A 347 -5.03 -24.73 -19.78
N ASN A 348 -6.29 -24.88 -20.16
CA ASN A 348 -6.84 -24.22 -21.34
C ASN A 348 -7.49 -22.90 -20.93
N ILE A 349 -7.52 -21.97 -21.86
CA ILE A 349 -8.09 -20.64 -21.71
C ILE A 349 -8.96 -20.29 -22.92
N TYR A 350 -9.94 -19.43 -22.71
CA TYR A 350 -10.43 -18.51 -23.73
C TYR A 350 -9.76 -17.15 -23.54
N ILE A 351 -9.38 -16.52 -24.64
CA ILE A 351 -8.75 -15.20 -24.60
C ILE A 351 -9.36 -14.29 -25.66
N LYS A 352 -9.67 -13.07 -25.24
CA LYS A 352 -9.91 -11.92 -26.10
C LYS A 352 -8.79 -10.93 -25.83
N GLN A 353 -7.89 -10.75 -26.78
CA GLN A 353 -6.72 -9.89 -26.62
C GLN A 353 -6.80 -8.70 -27.55
N LEU A 354 -6.02 -7.67 -27.25
CA LEU A 354 -5.74 -6.65 -28.25
C LEU A 354 -4.60 -7.10 -29.16
N ILE A 355 -4.75 -6.80 -30.44
CA ILE A 355 -3.71 -6.92 -31.45
C ILE A 355 -3.63 -5.55 -32.11
N ASP A 356 -2.50 -4.87 -31.92
CA ASP A 356 -2.26 -3.51 -32.43
C ASP A 356 -3.37 -2.51 -32.03
N GLY A 357 -3.84 -2.63 -30.78
CA GLY A 357 -4.86 -1.77 -30.20
C GLY A 357 -6.30 -2.14 -30.54
N MET A 358 -6.55 -3.15 -31.37
CA MET A 358 -7.87 -3.61 -31.78
C MET A 358 -8.23 -4.95 -31.11
N PRO A 359 -9.47 -5.13 -30.63
CA PRO A 359 -9.88 -6.39 -30.02
C PRO A 359 -9.92 -7.51 -31.07
N SER A 360 -9.28 -8.64 -30.76
CA SER A 360 -9.39 -9.85 -31.55
C SER A 360 -10.77 -10.51 -31.35
N PRO A 361 -11.21 -11.36 -32.30
CA PRO A 361 -12.17 -12.41 -31.96
C PRO A 361 -11.67 -13.22 -30.77
N VAL A 362 -12.58 -13.74 -29.96
CA VAL A 362 -12.23 -14.65 -28.89
C VAL A 362 -11.77 -16.00 -29.47
N PHE A 363 -10.74 -16.59 -28.90
CA PHE A 363 -10.24 -17.90 -29.31
C PHE A 363 -9.75 -18.72 -28.12
N SER A 364 -9.67 -20.04 -28.30
CA SER A 364 -9.15 -20.96 -27.28
C SER A 364 -7.64 -21.17 -27.43
N ALA A 365 -6.97 -21.40 -26.30
CA ALA A 365 -5.55 -21.70 -26.26
C ALA A 365 -5.17 -22.58 -25.06
N GLY A 366 -4.05 -23.30 -25.18
CA GLY A 366 -3.38 -23.94 -24.06
C GLY A 366 -2.31 -23.02 -23.46
N THR A 367 -2.14 -23.06 -22.14
CA THR A 367 -1.07 -22.34 -21.43
C THR A 367 0.20 -23.20 -21.34
N PHE A 368 1.35 -22.54 -21.18
CA PHE A 368 2.61 -23.25 -21.00
C PHE A 368 2.65 -23.98 -19.64
N PRO A 369 3.33 -25.14 -19.56
CA PRO A 369 3.53 -25.84 -18.29
C PRO A 369 4.40 -24.99 -17.34
N PRO A 370 4.46 -25.35 -16.04
CA PRO A 370 5.38 -24.74 -15.09
C PRO A 370 6.83 -24.81 -15.57
N ASN A 371 7.65 -23.85 -15.14
CA ASN A 371 9.08 -23.88 -15.47
C ASN A 371 9.74 -25.09 -14.82
N LYS A 372 10.59 -25.80 -15.56
CA LYS A 372 11.41 -26.88 -15.00
C LYS A 372 12.44 -26.25 -14.06
N LYS A 373 12.49 -26.73 -12.81
CA LYS A 373 13.52 -26.38 -11.85
C LYS A 373 14.43 -27.57 -11.60
N ASP A 374 15.73 -27.30 -11.57
CA ASP A 374 16.68 -28.11 -10.83
C ASP A 374 16.62 -27.66 -9.37
N GLU A 375 16.32 -28.56 -8.44
CA GLU A 375 16.02 -28.19 -7.04
C GLU A 375 17.22 -27.57 -6.33
N GLU A 376 18.44 -28.06 -6.62
CA GLU A 376 19.67 -27.53 -6.01
C GLU A 376 20.00 -26.13 -6.54
N GLU A 377 19.96 -25.94 -7.87
CA GLU A 377 20.20 -24.63 -8.48
C GLU A 377 19.15 -23.61 -8.04
N PHE A 378 17.87 -24.01 -8.00
CA PHE A 378 16.77 -23.16 -7.58
C PHE A 378 16.95 -22.68 -6.13
N ALA A 379 17.22 -23.61 -5.21
CA ALA A 379 17.44 -23.28 -3.80
C ALA A 379 18.64 -22.35 -3.62
N LEU A 380 19.76 -22.62 -4.32
CA LEU A 380 20.94 -21.77 -4.28
C LEU A 380 20.66 -20.36 -4.85
N ARG A 381 19.90 -20.26 -5.95
CA ARG A 381 19.50 -18.97 -6.53
C ARG A 381 18.64 -18.18 -5.55
N TYR A 382 17.65 -18.82 -4.95
CA TYR A 382 16.78 -18.21 -3.95
C TYR A 382 17.57 -17.60 -2.79
N GLN A 383 18.44 -18.40 -2.15
CA GLN A 383 19.23 -17.94 -1.00
C GLN A 383 20.16 -16.77 -1.35
N ASN A 384 20.78 -16.81 -2.52
CA ASN A 384 21.65 -15.73 -2.98
C ASN A 384 20.89 -14.42 -3.20
N ILE A 385 19.70 -14.45 -3.78
CA ILE A 385 18.88 -13.23 -3.98
C ILE A 385 18.42 -12.69 -2.64
N LEU A 386 17.95 -13.57 -1.75
CA LEU A 386 17.50 -13.18 -0.42
C LEU A 386 18.61 -12.50 0.38
N LYS A 387 19.82 -13.06 0.36
CA LYS A 387 21.00 -12.45 1.00
C LYS A 387 21.29 -11.06 0.44
N VAL A 388 21.40 -10.92 -0.88
CA VAL A 388 21.71 -9.64 -1.54
C VAL A 388 20.62 -8.59 -1.29
N SER A 389 19.35 -9.00 -1.30
CA SER A 389 18.23 -8.10 -1.01
C SER A 389 18.28 -7.60 0.43
N ARG A 390 18.53 -8.48 1.40
CA ARG A 390 18.66 -8.10 2.82
C ARG A 390 19.79 -7.10 3.03
N GLU A 391 20.99 -7.39 2.50
CA GLU A 391 22.16 -6.53 2.64
C GLU A 391 21.94 -5.11 2.08
N LYS A 392 21.08 -4.95 1.06
CA LYS A 392 20.83 -3.67 0.40
C LYS A 392 19.64 -2.91 0.94
N TYR A 393 18.56 -3.61 1.30
CA TYR A 393 17.24 -3.00 1.46
C TYR A 393 16.62 -3.25 2.83
N SER A 394 17.30 -3.90 3.77
CA SER A 394 16.78 -4.06 5.12
C SER A 394 17.82 -3.73 6.18
N LEU A 395 17.34 -3.62 7.42
CA LEU A 395 18.16 -3.44 8.61
C LEU A 395 17.87 -4.60 9.55
N SER A 396 18.83 -4.88 10.44
CA SER A 396 18.59 -5.89 11.48
C SER A 396 17.46 -5.43 12.41
N ARG A 397 16.64 -6.39 12.84
CA ARG A 397 15.53 -6.16 13.77
C ARG A 397 15.93 -5.32 14.98
N LYS A 398 17.09 -5.61 15.57
CA LYS A 398 17.62 -4.90 16.75
C LYS A 398 17.75 -3.40 16.49
N ILE A 399 18.36 -3.02 15.36
CA ILE A 399 18.54 -1.60 14.99
C ILE A 399 17.18 -0.92 14.76
N VAL A 400 16.24 -1.62 14.12
CA VAL A 400 14.90 -1.09 13.84
C VAL A 400 14.13 -0.84 15.14
N GLU A 401 14.08 -1.83 16.02
CA GLU A 401 13.39 -1.72 17.31
C GLU A 401 14.03 -0.65 18.21
N GLU A 402 15.35 -0.55 18.26
CA GLU A 402 16.06 0.52 18.99
C GLU A 402 15.66 1.91 18.49
N ARG A 403 15.59 2.12 17.17
CA ARG A 403 15.19 3.41 16.56
C ARG A 403 13.73 3.77 16.88
N ILE A 404 12.84 2.79 16.76
CA ILE A 404 11.40 2.98 17.04
C ILE A 404 11.21 3.31 18.53
N ASN A 405 11.78 2.50 19.42
CA ASN A 405 11.64 2.67 20.87
C ASN A 405 12.26 3.99 21.33
N LYS A 406 13.43 4.37 20.79
CA LYS A 406 14.03 5.68 21.08
C LYS A 406 13.08 6.82 20.74
N THR A 407 12.48 6.79 19.55
CA THR A 407 11.54 7.83 19.10
C THR A 407 10.34 7.95 20.04
N ILE A 408 9.74 6.81 20.41
CA ILE A 408 8.59 6.77 21.33
C ILE A 408 8.98 7.28 22.72
N ASN A 409 10.09 6.78 23.27
CA ASN A 409 10.57 7.16 24.61
C ASN A 409 10.96 8.64 24.69
N ASP A 410 11.57 9.19 23.65
CA ASP A 410 11.92 10.60 23.58
C ASP A 410 10.66 11.48 23.63
N VAL A 411 9.62 11.10 22.89
CA VAL A 411 8.32 11.80 22.93
C VAL A 411 7.69 11.71 24.32
N MET A 412 7.61 10.51 24.90
CA MET A 412 7.03 10.32 26.24
C MET A 412 7.79 11.08 27.33
N THR A 413 9.12 11.11 27.26
CA THR A 413 9.97 11.82 28.22
C THR A 413 9.75 13.33 28.11
N GLN A 414 9.69 13.85 26.90
CA GLN A 414 9.45 15.28 26.66
C GLN A 414 8.03 15.69 27.09
N GLU A 415 7.03 14.83 26.89
CA GLU A 415 5.65 15.06 27.35
C GLU A 415 5.60 15.20 28.88
N LYS A 416 6.18 14.25 29.62
CA LYS A 416 6.24 14.31 31.10
C LYS A 416 6.90 15.60 31.61
N ILE A 417 7.99 16.02 30.97
CA ILE A 417 8.66 17.29 31.30
C ILE A 417 7.75 18.48 31.02
N HIS A 418 7.01 18.45 29.91
CA HIS A 418 6.07 19.51 29.54
C HIS A 418 4.89 19.61 30.51
N GLU A 419 4.30 18.48 30.89
CA GLU A 419 3.23 18.40 31.89
C GLU A 419 3.67 18.96 33.24
N LYS A 420 4.84 18.52 33.74
CA LYS A 420 5.41 19.04 35.00
C LYS A 420 5.61 20.56 34.96
N LYS A 421 6.17 21.09 33.86
CA LYS A 421 6.33 22.55 33.69
C LYS A 421 4.99 23.29 33.65
N LYS A 422 3.96 22.69 33.04
CA LYS A 422 2.60 23.25 32.95
C LYS A 422 1.94 23.30 34.34
N GLU A 423 2.15 22.28 35.16
CA GLU A 423 1.68 22.24 36.56
C GLU A 423 2.41 23.28 37.42
N GLU A 424 3.75 23.32 37.36
CA GLU A 424 4.56 24.32 38.06
C GLU A 424 4.15 25.75 37.68
N PHE A 425 3.89 26.01 36.39
CA PHE A 425 3.40 27.31 35.92
C PHE A 425 2.01 27.64 36.47
N LYS A 426 1.07 26.69 36.44
CA LYS A 426 -0.27 26.88 37.02
C LYS A 426 -0.21 27.16 38.52
N GLN A 427 0.69 26.50 39.24
CA GLN A 427 0.88 26.72 40.68
C GLN A 427 1.45 28.12 40.96
N ARG A 428 2.49 28.54 40.24
CA ARG A 428 3.04 29.90 40.33
C ARG A 428 2.00 30.98 40.01
N GLU A 429 1.16 30.78 39.00
CA GLU A 429 0.08 31.70 38.66
C GLU A 429 -1.00 31.78 39.75
N LYS A 430 -1.34 30.65 40.40
CA LYS A 430 -2.25 30.64 41.56
C LYS A 430 -1.66 31.43 42.73
N GLU A 431 -0.41 31.16 43.08
CA GLU A 431 0.32 31.87 44.15
C GLU A 431 0.41 33.38 43.86
N ARG A 432 0.66 33.77 42.60
CA ARG A 432 0.70 35.17 42.19
C ARG A 432 -0.66 35.86 42.37
N LYS A 433 -1.74 35.23 41.91
CA LYS A 433 -3.11 35.75 42.06
C LYS A 433 -3.54 35.85 43.52
N GLU A 434 -3.11 34.90 44.36
CA GLU A 434 -3.38 34.92 45.79
C GLU A 434 -2.66 36.07 46.49
N LYS A 435 -1.37 36.28 46.19
CA LYS A 435 -0.59 37.44 46.66
C LYS A 435 -1.19 38.77 46.21
N GLU A 436 -1.59 38.89 44.94
CA GLU A 436 -2.27 40.09 44.43
C GLU A 436 -3.60 40.35 45.14
N ARG A 437 -4.37 39.30 45.47
CA ARG A 437 -5.62 39.41 46.22
C ARG A 437 -5.38 39.83 47.68
N GLN A 438 -4.38 39.27 48.35
CA GLN A 438 -3.98 39.67 49.71
C GLN A 438 -3.56 41.13 49.75
N LYS A 439 -2.71 41.56 48.81
CA LYS A 439 -2.25 42.96 48.72
C LYS A 439 -3.41 43.95 48.51
N LYS A 440 -4.38 43.61 47.65
CA LYS A 440 -5.60 44.42 47.45
C LYS A 440 -6.50 44.48 48.70
N LEU A 441 -6.54 43.42 49.51
CA LEU A 441 -7.27 43.41 50.78
C LEU A 441 -6.58 44.29 51.82
N GLU A 442 -5.24 44.23 51.92
CA GLU A 442 -4.45 45.08 52.81
C GLU A 442 -4.54 46.57 52.44
N GLU A 443 -4.52 46.91 51.16
CA GLU A 443 -4.71 48.29 50.67
C GLU A 443 -6.12 48.80 51.03
N LYS A 444 -7.17 47.99 50.85
CA LYS A 444 -8.55 48.33 51.28
C LYS A 444 -8.70 48.49 52.80
N HIS A 445 -7.89 47.79 53.59
CA HIS A 445 -7.88 47.91 55.05
C HIS A 445 -7.11 49.13 55.56
N LYS A 446 -6.22 49.72 54.73
CA LYS A 446 -5.51 50.97 55.05
C LYS A 446 -6.27 52.23 54.63
N GLU A 447 -7.25 52.11 53.73
CA GLU A 447 -8.13 53.22 53.28
C GLU A 447 -9.41 53.37 54.11
N LYS A 448 -9.69 52.44 55.04
CA LYS A 448 -10.74 52.55 56.07
C LYS A 448 -10.12 52.90 57.41
#